data_AF-A0AAW1MF58-F1
#
_entry.id   AF-A0AAW1MF58-F1
#
_cell.length_a   1.000
_cell.length_b   1.000
_cell.length_c   1.000
_cell.angle_alpha   90.00
_cell.angle_beta   90.00
_cell.angle_gamma   90.00
#
_symmetry.space_group_name_H-M   'P 1'
#
loop_
_entity.id
_entity.type
_entity.pdbx_description
1 polymer ?
#
loop_
_entity_poly.entity_id
_entity_poly.type
_entity_poly.pdbx_seq_one_letter_code
_entity_poly.pdbx_strand_id
1 'polypeptide(L)'
;MSDNEFLYQREQRLEVEQEWEQEVRNSEKGLRYKAASSGQRTKPWFSKIKFDGRKFITICRLRFHHNHLNGHLYRLKMVKPPNCDCGVEEDANHVFFGCERREAQTTELHLDLMNIGQQPPFNEDIRVLRLLNKLQNANGTSYPARTTTAF
;
A
#
# COMPACT_ATOMS: atom_id res chain seq x y z
N MET A 1 -0.67 34.06 -14.75
CA MET A 1 -1.47 32.91 -15.21
C MET A 1 -2.92 33.37 -15.23
N SER A 2 -3.63 33.20 -16.35
CA SER A 2 -5.03 33.62 -16.47
C SER A 2 -5.97 32.52 -15.95
N ASP A 3 -7.19 32.88 -15.54
CA ASP A 3 -8.18 31.92 -15.01
C ASP A 3 -8.51 30.80 -16.01
N ASN A 4 -8.46 31.08 -17.31
CA ASN A 4 -8.65 30.09 -18.37
C ASN A 4 -7.53 29.04 -18.42
N GLU A 5 -6.29 29.44 -18.15
CA GLU A 5 -5.15 28.53 -18.14
C GLU A 5 -5.25 27.55 -16.96
N PHE A 6 -5.77 28.00 -15.82
CA PHE A 6 -6.03 27.14 -14.66
C PHE A 6 -7.14 26.11 -14.93
N LEU A 7 -8.23 26.54 -15.56
CA LEU A 7 -9.34 25.65 -15.93
C LEU A 7 -8.89 24.55 -16.91
N TYR A 8 -8.12 24.94 -17.93
CA TYR A 8 -7.56 23.99 -18.90
C TYR A 8 -6.65 22.95 -18.25
N GLN A 9 -5.72 23.38 -17.37
CA GLN A 9 -4.86 22.45 -16.64
C GLN A 9 -5.63 21.54 -15.67
N ARG A 10 -6.79 21.98 -15.18
CA ARG A 10 -7.66 21.15 -14.34
C ARG A 10 -8.36 20.07 -15.16
N GLU A 11 -8.90 20.42 -16.31
CA GLU A 11 -9.55 19.48 -17.23
C GLU A 11 -8.60 18.39 -17.71
N GLN A 12 -7.40 18.77 -18.16
CA GLN A 12 -6.36 17.81 -18.58
C GLN A 12 -6.01 16.81 -17.46
N ARG A 13 -6.01 17.25 -16.20
CA ARG A 13 -5.73 16.38 -15.06
C ARG A 13 -6.88 15.40 -14.79
N LEU A 14 -8.12 15.85 -14.94
CA LEU A 14 -9.30 15.01 -14.76
C LEU A 14 -9.40 13.93 -15.85
N GLU A 15 -9.03 14.26 -17.08
CA GLU A 15 -9.01 13.30 -18.20
C GLU A 15 -7.99 12.18 -17.94
N VAL A 16 -6.75 12.54 -17.58
CA VAL A 16 -5.70 11.58 -17.20
C VAL A 16 -6.10 10.75 -15.98
N GLU A 17 -6.84 11.33 -15.03
CA GLU A 17 -7.40 10.61 -13.89
C GLU A 17 -8.40 9.54 -14.32
N GLN A 18 -9.35 9.89 -15.18
CA GLN A 18 -10.35 8.95 -15.70
C GLN A 18 -9.73 7.81 -16.51
N GLU A 19 -8.75 8.10 -17.36
CA GLU A 19 -8.02 7.09 -18.12
C GLU A 19 -7.28 6.11 -17.20
N TRP A 20 -6.53 6.64 -16.23
CA TRP A 20 -5.81 5.81 -15.26
C TRP A 20 -6.75 4.93 -14.44
N GLU A 21 -7.89 5.47 -14.00
CA GLU A 21 -8.89 4.69 -13.30
C GLU A 21 -9.45 3.55 -14.15
N GLN A 22 -9.65 3.79 -15.46
CA GLN A 22 -10.14 2.77 -16.36
C GLN A 22 -9.12 1.65 -16.56
N GLU A 23 -7.84 1.99 -16.75
CA GLU A 23 -6.75 1.02 -16.83
C GLU A 23 -6.63 0.18 -15.56
N VAL A 24 -6.72 0.84 -14.39
CA VAL A 24 -6.71 0.16 -13.09
C VAL A 24 -7.86 -0.82 -12.97
N ARG A 25 -9.08 -0.42 -13.36
CA ARG A 25 -10.27 -1.30 -13.32
C ARG A 25 -10.14 -2.50 -14.26
N ASN A 26 -9.45 -2.33 -15.39
CA ASN A 26 -9.29 -3.37 -16.39
C ASN A 26 -8.23 -4.44 -16.03
N SER A 27 -7.47 -4.28 -14.93
CA SER A 27 -6.38 -5.19 -14.57
C SER A 27 -6.32 -5.50 -13.08
N GLU A 28 -6.20 -6.79 -12.74
CA GLU A 28 -5.95 -7.21 -11.37
C GLU A 28 -4.67 -6.57 -10.80
N LYS A 29 -3.61 -6.43 -11.62
CA LYS A 29 -2.36 -5.79 -11.20
C LYS A 29 -2.58 -4.30 -10.92
N GLY A 30 -3.41 -3.63 -11.73
CA GLY A 30 -3.80 -2.24 -11.54
C GLY A 30 -4.54 -2.04 -10.21
N LEU A 31 -5.55 -2.89 -9.93
CA LEU A 31 -6.29 -2.85 -8.66
C LEU A 31 -5.36 -3.05 -7.45
N ARG A 32 -4.41 -3.99 -7.55
CA ARG A 32 -3.41 -4.23 -6.50
C ARG A 32 -2.50 -3.02 -6.30
N TYR A 33 -2.08 -2.38 -7.38
CA TYR A 33 -1.26 -1.17 -7.31
C TYR A 33 -2.01 0.02 -6.69
N LYS A 34 -3.27 0.24 -7.09
CA LYS A 34 -4.12 1.31 -6.54
C LYS A 34 -4.37 1.09 -5.05
N ALA A 35 -4.64 -0.15 -4.61
CA ALA A 35 -4.84 -0.45 -3.19
C ALA A 35 -3.56 -0.23 -2.35
N ALA A 36 -2.39 -0.55 -2.89
CA ALA A 36 -1.10 -0.32 -2.22
C ALA A 36 -0.63 1.14 -2.25
N SER A 37 -1.34 2.04 -2.93
CA SER A 37 -0.92 3.43 -3.13
C SER A 37 -1.94 4.38 -2.54
N SER A 38 -1.50 5.38 -1.79
CA SER A 38 -2.40 6.40 -1.24
C SER A 38 -2.77 7.42 -2.34
N GLY A 39 -3.76 7.07 -3.15
CA GLY A 39 -4.29 7.94 -4.21
C GLY A 39 -3.38 8.09 -5.43
N GLN A 40 -3.87 8.86 -6.39
CA GLN A 40 -3.16 9.15 -7.63
C GLN A 40 -2.07 10.19 -7.35
N ARG A 41 -0.82 9.85 -7.67
CA ARG A 41 0.32 10.76 -7.52
C ARG A 41 0.82 11.13 -8.90
N THR A 42 0.95 12.43 -9.15
CA THR A 42 1.59 12.96 -10.37
C THR A 42 3.07 12.58 -10.47
N LYS A 43 3.65 12.12 -9.36
CA LYS A 43 5.02 11.60 -9.28
C LYS A 43 5.01 10.26 -8.55
N PRO A 44 5.90 9.31 -8.92
CA PRO A 44 6.05 8.06 -8.19
C PRO A 44 6.28 8.29 -6.68
N TRP A 45 5.81 7.37 -5.85
CA TRP A 45 5.95 7.44 -4.38
C TRP A 45 7.40 7.55 -3.92
N PHE A 46 8.36 7.06 -4.71
CA PHE A 46 9.80 7.14 -4.44
C PHE A 46 10.49 8.39 -5.02
N SER A 47 9.76 9.30 -5.67
CA SER A 47 10.32 10.45 -6.40
C SER A 47 11.13 11.42 -5.55
N LYS A 48 10.87 11.49 -4.24
CA LYS A 48 11.56 12.39 -3.30
C LYS A 48 12.46 11.66 -2.31
N ILE A 49 12.68 10.36 -2.50
CA ILE A 49 13.28 9.52 -1.47
C ILE A 49 14.59 8.92 -1.96
N LYS A 50 15.59 8.96 -1.09
CA LYS A 50 16.89 8.32 -1.30
C LYS A 50 17.03 7.15 -0.34
N PHE A 51 16.53 6.00 -0.74
CA PHE A 51 16.76 4.74 -0.05
C PHE A 51 17.95 4.01 -0.67
N ASP A 52 18.68 3.25 0.14
CA ASP A 52 19.57 2.24 -0.42
C ASP A 52 18.75 1.14 -1.13
N GLY A 53 19.42 0.37 -1.99
CA GLY A 53 18.76 -0.65 -2.81
C GLY A 53 18.07 -1.73 -1.98
N ARG A 54 18.60 -2.13 -0.82
CA ARG A 54 18.00 -3.16 0.03
C ARG A 54 16.71 -2.63 0.66
N LYS A 55 16.76 -1.43 1.23
CA LYS A 55 15.61 -0.76 1.83
C LYS A 55 14.49 -0.54 0.80
N PHE A 56 14.83 -0.10 -0.41
CA PHE A 56 13.87 0.04 -1.51
C PHE A 56 13.17 -1.28 -1.86
N ILE A 57 13.94 -2.37 -2.00
CA ILE A 57 13.38 -3.70 -2.29
C ILE A 57 12.47 -4.17 -1.15
N THR A 58 12.88 -3.99 0.09
CA THR A 58 12.08 -4.35 1.28
C THR A 58 10.74 -3.62 1.29
N ILE A 59 10.74 -2.30 1.05
CA ILE A 59 9.52 -1.51 0.97
C ILE A 59 8.61 -1.99 -0.17
N CYS A 60 9.16 -2.24 -1.36
CA CYS A 60 8.39 -2.79 -2.48
C CYS A 60 7.73 -4.13 -2.11
N ARG A 61 8.47 -5.04 -1.47
CA ARG A 61 7.95 -6.34 -1.03
C ARG A 61 6.84 -6.19 0.01
N LEU A 62 7.00 -5.28 0.97
CA LEU A 62 5.98 -4.99 1.99
C LEU A 62 4.71 -4.41 1.37
N ARG A 63 4.84 -3.41 0.48
CA ARG A 63 3.69 -2.76 -0.18
C ARG A 63 2.82 -3.72 -0.99
N PHE A 64 3.40 -4.80 -1.52
CA PHE A 64 2.68 -5.81 -2.30
C PHE A 64 2.46 -7.14 -1.56
N HIS A 65 2.74 -7.19 -0.25
CA HIS A 65 2.64 -8.40 0.57
C HIS A 65 3.41 -9.60 0.00
N HIS A 66 4.56 -9.33 -0.63
CA HIS A 66 5.51 -10.33 -1.14
C HIS A 66 6.76 -10.37 -0.25
N ASN A 67 6.54 -10.42 1.06
CA ASN A 67 7.60 -10.46 2.06
C ASN A 67 8.03 -11.91 2.34
N HIS A 68 9.18 -12.07 3.00
CA HIS A 68 9.72 -13.38 3.40
C HIS A 68 9.38 -13.73 4.85
N LEU A 69 8.27 -13.20 5.38
CA LEU A 69 7.83 -13.51 6.73
C LEU A 69 7.25 -14.92 6.79
N ASN A 70 7.45 -15.61 7.90
CA ASN A 70 7.07 -17.01 8.07
C ASN A 70 5.57 -17.23 7.82
N GLY A 71 4.69 -16.31 8.24
CA GLY A 71 3.26 -16.39 7.92
C GLY A 71 2.97 -16.35 6.41
N HIS A 72 3.69 -15.53 5.64
CA HIS A 72 3.57 -15.51 4.17
C HIS A 72 4.10 -16.80 3.54
N LEU A 73 5.30 -17.23 3.93
CA LEU A 73 5.93 -18.45 3.42
C LEU A 73 5.14 -19.71 3.77
N TYR A 74 4.51 -19.74 4.94
CA TYR A 74 3.65 -20.85 5.38
C TYR A 74 2.40 -20.96 4.51
N ARG A 75 1.76 -19.83 4.14
CA ARG A 75 0.64 -19.84 3.16
C ARG A 75 1.07 -20.38 1.80
N LEU A 76 2.32 -20.19 1.42
CA LEU A 76 2.93 -20.76 0.21
C LEU A 76 3.42 -22.22 0.39
N LYS A 77 3.23 -22.81 1.58
CA LYS A 77 3.71 -24.15 1.96
C LYS A 77 5.23 -24.32 1.88
N MET A 78 5.98 -23.22 2.05
CA MET A 78 7.44 -23.22 1.98
C MET A 78 8.13 -23.45 3.34
N VAL A 79 7.47 -23.13 4.45
CA VAL A 79 7.99 -23.30 5.82
C VAL A 79 6.93 -23.92 6.72
N LYS A 80 7.32 -24.54 7.85
CA LYS A 80 6.42 -25.35 8.68
C LYS A 80 6.04 -24.77 10.05
N PRO A 81 6.73 -23.77 10.63
CA PRO A 81 6.05 -22.87 11.54
C PRO A 81 5.79 -21.51 10.87
N PRO A 82 4.54 -20.98 10.91
CA PRO A 82 4.27 -19.59 10.52
C PRO A 82 4.76 -18.58 11.56
N ASN A 83 5.25 -19.05 12.70
CA ASN A 83 5.59 -18.24 13.86
C ASN A 83 6.91 -17.48 13.69
N CYS A 84 6.97 -16.30 14.30
CA CYS A 84 8.18 -15.57 14.57
C CYS A 84 8.97 -16.31 15.66
N ASP A 85 10.25 -15.98 15.81
CA ASP A 85 11.08 -16.54 16.88
C ASP A 85 10.53 -16.24 18.28
N CYS A 86 9.73 -15.18 18.45
CA CYS A 86 9.02 -14.85 19.69
C CYS A 86 7.83 -15.77 20.01
N GLY A 87 7.42 -16.64 19.07
CA GLY A 87 6.34 -17.60 19.23
C GLY A 87 4.97 -17.16 18.67
N VAL A 88 4.77 -15.88 18.35
CA VAL A 88 3.53 -15.36 17.72
C VAL A 88 3.57 -15.57 16.21
N GLU A 89 2.42 -15.69 15.54
CA GLU A 89 2.36 -15.76 14.07
C GLU A 89 3.08 -14.56 13.42
N GLU A 90 3.97 -14.82 12.46
CA GLU A 90 4.79 -13.77 11.84
C GLU A 90 4.07 -13.16 10.64
N ASP A 91 3.51 -11.96 10.85
CA ASP A 91 3.07 -11.08 9.79
C ASP A 91 3.73 -9.69 9.90
N ALA A 92 3.46 -8.83 8.91
CA ALA A 92 4.08 -7.50 8.88
C ALA A 92 3.68 -6.66 10.10
N ASN A 93 2.42 -6.74 10.55
CA ASN A 93 1.98 -5.98 11.72
C ASN A 93 2.64 -6.47 13.00
N HIS A 94 2.78 -7.77 13.18
CA HIS A 94 3.53 -8.36 14.29
C HIS A 94 4.97 -7.83 14.27
N VAL A 95 5.67 -7.89 13.14
CA VAL A 95 7.05 -7.43 13.03
C VAL A 95 7.18 -5.92 13.32
N PHE A 96 6.26 -5.08 12.83
CA PHE A 96 6.33 -3.63 13.01
C PHE A 96 5.81 -3.13 14.37
N PHE A 97 4.80 -3.79 14.95
CA PHE A 97 4.04 -3.24 16.08
C PHE A 97 3.87 -4.19 17.27
N GLY A 98 4.18 -5.48 17.13
CA GLY A 98 3.87 -6.50 18.13
C GLY A 98 5.03 -7.42 18.51
N CYS A 99 6.21 -7.24 17.93
CA CYS A 99 7.36 -8.09 18.15
C CYS A 99 8.43 -7.38 18.98
N GLU A 100 8.48 -7.72 20.27
CA GLU A 100 9.47 -7.22 21.22
C GLU A 100 10.94 -7.42 20.76
N ARG A 101 11.18 -8.41 19.91
CA ARG A 101 12.53 -8.75 19.41
C ARG A 101 12.94 -7.99 18.15
N ARG A 102 12.00 -7.32 17.49
CA ARG A 102 12.22 -6.62 16.21
C ARG A 102 12.01 -5.11 16.33
N GLU A 103 11.48 -4.60 17.43
CA GLU A 103 11.13 -3.19 17.66
C GLU A 103 12.24 -2.19 17.25
N ALA A 104 13.46 -2.42 17.73
CA ALA A 104 14.60 -1.54 17.42
C ALA A 104 14.98 -1.54 15.92
N GLN A 105 14.75 -2.66 15.23
CA GLN A 105 15.13 -2.85 13.82
C GLN A 105 14.05 -2.33 12.86
N THR A 106 12.81 -2.21 13.33
CA THR A 106 11.65 -1.87 12.50
C THR A 106 11.22 -0.42 12.63
N THR A 107 11.70 0.29 13.66
CA THR A 107 11.36 1.71 13.91
C THR A 107 11.73 2.61 12.72
N GLU A 108 12.96 2.53 12.20
CA GLU A 108 13.39 3.37 11.06
C GLU A 108 12.57 3.07 9.80
N LEU A 109 12.37 1.78 9.50
CA LEU A 109 11.59 1.34 8.34
C LEU A 109 10.11 1.74 8.48
N HIS A 110 9.57 1.76 9.69
CA HIS A 110 8.21 2.22 9.96
C HIS A 110 8.05 3.71 9.65
N LEU A 111 8.99 4.55 10.10
CA LEU A 111 9.00 5.98 9.80
C LEU A 111 9.13 6.23 8.30
N ASP A 112 9.97 5.46 7.61
CA ASP A 112 10.10 5.51 6.16
C ASP A 112 8.76 5.17 5.46
N LEU A 113 8.06 4.13 5.92
CA LEU A 113 6.74 3.75 5.39
C LEU A 113 5.68 4.85 5.62
N MET A 114 5.69 5.50 6.78
CA MET A 114 4.79 6.63 7.05
C MET A 114 5.10 7.82 6.15
N ASN A 115 6.39 8.15 5.94
CA ASN A 115 6.83 9.23 5.08
C ASN A 115 6.42 9.03 3.61
N ILE A 116 6.33 7.77 3.15
CA ILE A 116 5.83 7.48 1.79
C ILE A 116 4.30 7.45 1.71
N GLY A 117 3.59 7.70 2.81
CA GLY A 117 2.14 7.65 2.90
C GLY A 117 1.57 6.24 2.93
N GLN A 118 2.38 5.23 3.25
CA GLN A 118 1.88 3.88 3.49
C GLN A 118 1.29 3.82 4.91
N GLN A 119 -0.01 3.57 5.00
CA GLN A 119 -0.71 3.47 6.28
C GLN A 119 -0.77 1.99 6.73
N PRO A 120 -0.70 1.72 8.05
CA PRO A 120 -1.06 0.42 8.58
C PRO A 120 -2.57 0.15 8.39
N PRO A 121 -3.00 -1.13 8.40
CA PRO A 121 -2.17 -2.31 8.62
C PRO A 121 -1.37 -2.72 7.37
N PHE A 122 -0.10 -3.10 7.56
CA PHE A 122 0.77 -3.55 6.46
C PHE A 122 0.48 -4.99 6.01
N ASN A 123 -0.51 -5.64 6.62
CA ASN A 123 -0.83 -7.04 6.44
C ASN A 123 -2.07 -7.29 5.56
N GLU A 124 -2.66 -6.27 4.95
CA GLU A 124 -3.89 -6.49 4.17
C GLU A 124 -3.64 -7.45 3.02
N ASP A 125 -4.11 -8.69 3.21
CA ASP A 125 -4.15 -9.70 2.19
C ASP A 125 -4.99 -9.15 1.04
N ILE A 126 -4.42 -9.16 -0.16
CA ILE A 126 -5.08 -8.79 -1.41
C ILE A 126 -6.41 -9.53 -1.61
N ARG A 127 -6.62 -10.66 -0.95
CA ARG A 127 -7.90 -11.37 -0.90
C ARG A 127 -8.99 -10.59 -0.16
N VAL A 128 -8.66 -9.90 0.93
CA VAL A 128 -9.57 -9.00 1.66
C VAL A 128 -9.89 -7.79 0.77
N LEU A 129 -8.90 -7.21 0.09
CA LEU A 129 -9.11 -6.15 -0.89
C LEU A 129 -9.99 -6.59 -2.08
N ARG A 130 -9.86 -7.84 -2.55
CA ARG A 130 -10.80 -8.43 -3.54
C ARG A 130 -12.21 -8.59 -2.97
N LEU A 131 -12.35 -8.99 -1.71
CA LEU A 131 -13.64 -9.14 -1.06
C LEU A 131 -14.31 -7.77 -0.89
N LEU A 132 -13.58 -6.77 -0.41
CA LEU A 132 -14.05 -5.39 -0.26
C LEU A 132 -14.41 -4.77 -1.61
N ASN A 133 -13.62 -4.96 -2.67
CA ASN A 133 -13.97 -4.50 -4.02
C ASN A 133 -15.21 -5.21 -4.58
N LYS A 134 -15.36 -6.53 -4.37
CA LYS A 134 -16.57 -7.25 -4.77
C LYS A 134 -17.80 -6.72 -4.05
N LEU A 135 -17.69 -6.42 -2.76
CA LEU A 135 -18.78 -5.85 -1.96
C LEU A 135 -19.10 -4.40 -2.37
N GLN A 136 -18.09 -3.59 -2.70
CA GLN A 136 -18.26 -2.21 -3.19
C GLN A 136 -18.92 -2.16 -4.58
N ASN A 137 -18.54 -3.06 -5.49
CA ASN A 137 -19.15 -3.18 -6.82
C ASN A 137 -20.56 -3.78 -6.77
N ALA A 138 -20.88 -4.61 -5.77
CA ALA A 138 -22.21 -5.18 -5.57
C ALA A 138 -23.20 -4.18 -4.93
N ASN A 139 -22.72 -3.23 -4.13
CA ASN A 139 -23.58 -2.34 -3.33
C ASN A 139 -23.72 -0.92 -3.90
N GLY A 140 -22.99 -0.53 -4.96
CA GLY A 140 -23.12 0.78 -5.59
C GLY A 140 -22.81 1.98 -4.67
N THR A 141 -22.22 1.75 -3.50
CA THR A 141 -21.92 2.80 -2.52
C THR A 141 -20.48 3.26 -2.68
N SER A 142 -20.29 4.48 -3.18
CA SER A 142 -19.02 5.19 -3.03
C SER A 142 -18.81 5.50 -1.55
N TYR A 143 -17.68 5.06 -0.99
CA TYR A 143 -17.25 5.59 0.30
C TYR A 143 -16.84 7.06 0.09
N PRO A 144 -17.24 7.98 0.98
CA PRO A 144 -16.84 9.37 0.86
C PRO A 144 -15.31 9.48 0.94
N ALA A 145 -14.74 10.33 0.09
CA ALA A 145 -13.33 10.66 0.10
C ALA A 145 -12.90 10.98 1.53
N ARG A 146 -11.88 10.27 2.05
CA ARG A 146 -11.27 10.60 3.35
C ARG A 146 -10.73 12.02 3.26
N THR A 147 -11.43 12.95 3.88
CA THR A 147 -10.93 14.27 4.23
C THR A 147 -9.66 14.09 5.06
N THR A 148 -8.57 14.63 4.54
CA THR A 148 -7.34 14.93 5.27
C THR A 148 -7.71 15.79 6.48
N THR A 149 -7.74 15.22 7.68
CA THR A 149 -7.62 16.00 8.91
C THR A 149 -6.16 16.04 9.29
N ALA A 150 -5.57 17.22 9.07
CA ALA A 150 -4.29 17.61 9.63
C ALA A 150 -4.36 17.58 11.16
N PHE A 151 -3.38 16.94 11.78
CA PHE A 151 -2.91 17.23 13.14
C PHE A 151 -1.41 16.99 13.16
#